data_AF-G3EN27-F1
#
_entry.id   AF-G3EN27-F1
#
_cell.length_a   1.000
_cell.length_b   1.000
_cell.length_c   1.000
_cell.angle_alpha   90.00
_cell.angle_beta   90.00
_cell.angle_gamma   90.00
#
_symmetry.space_group_name_H-M   'P 1'
#
loop_
_entity.id
_entity.type
_entity.pdbx_description
1 polymer ?
#
loop_
_entity_poly.entity_id
_entity_poly.type
_entity_poly.pdbx_seq_one_letter_code
_entity_poly.pdbx_strand_id
1 'polypeptide(L)'
;FYWMTGSFEFRDLFETFNKLIHNNGVNSLFATLCAFLVFAGAIAKSAQFPLHVWLPDAMEGPTPISALIHAATMVAAGIFLVARLLPIFTVIPYIMNLISLIGVITLLLGATLALAQRDIKRSLAYSTMSQLGYIMLALGIGSYRAALFHLITHAYSKALLFLGSGSIIHSMEPILGYSPDKSQNMALMGGLRKYVPITKMTFLLGTLSLCGIPPLACFWSKDEILNDSWFYSPIFAIIATFTAGLTAFYMFRMYLLTFDGYLHVHFKNYSGIKNSSLYSISLWGKEAQNLITKKLLLARMNNNDASISFFSKNIYDGNGINQMRNLST
;
A
#
# COMPACT_ATOMS: atom_id res chain seq x y z
N PHE A 1 14.55 -30.51 -9.39
CA PHE A 1 13.82 -31.14 -10.50
C PHE A 1 14.73 -31.74 -11.56
N TYR A 2 15.69 -31.00 -12.13
CA TYR A 2 16.60 -31.56 -13.16
C TYR A 2 17.25 -32.90 -12.80
N TRP A 3 17.73 -33.07 -11.57
CA TRP A 3 18.29 -34.36 -11.11
C TRP A 3 17.30 -35.55 -11.20
N MET A 4 15.99 -35.28 -11.08
CA MET A 4 14.94 -36.30 -11.18
C MET A 4 14.47 -36.50 -12.62
N THR A 5 14.26 -35.41 -13.36
CA THR A 5 13.59 -35.43 -14.67
C THR A 5 14.54 -35.40 -15.87
N GLY A 6 15.80 -35.00 -15.67
CA GLY A 6 16.80 -34.84 -16.74
C GLY A 6 16.54 -33.69 -17.71
N SER A 7 15.47 -32.90 -17.50
CA SER A 7 15.02 -31.84 -18.40
C SER A 7 14.57 -30.59 -17.64
N PHE A 8 14.80 -29.42 -18.24
CA PHE A 8 14.24 -28.13 -17.81
C PHE A 8 13.02 -27.70 -18.62
N GLU A 9 12.70 -28.40 -19.72
CA GLU A 9 11.51 -28.09 -20.50
C GLU A 9 10.25 -28.47 -19.73
N PHE A 10 9.30 -27.55 -19.61
CA PHE A 10 8.11 -27.75 -18.77
C PHE A 10 7.32 -29.00 -19.16
N ARG A 11 7.14 -29.28 -20.45
CA ARG A 11 6.37 -30.44 -20.93
C ARG A 11 7.00 -31.75 -20.49
N ASP A 12 8.27 -31.93 -20.83
CA ASP A 12 9.05 -33.13 -20.47
C ASP A 12 9.15 -33.29 -18.95
N LEU A 13 9.36 -32.18 -18.24
CA LEU A 13 9.44 -32.17 -16.79
C LEU A 13 8.13 -32.67 -16.16
N PHE A 14 6.96 -32.18 -16.60
CA PHE A 14 5.68 -32.62 -16.05
C PHE A 14 5.39 -34.10 -16.36
N GLU A 15 5.67 -34.54 -17.59
CA GLU A 15 5.41 -35.92 -18.00
C GLU A 15 6.31 -36.92 -17.27
N THR A 16 7.61 -36.64 -17.22
CA THR A 16 8.59 -37.50 -16.52
C THR A 16 8.34 -37.52 -15.01
N PHE A 17 8.02 -36.38 -14.42
CA PHE A 17 7.72 -36.30 -12.99
C PHE A 17 6.48 -37.10 -12.59
N ASN A 18 5.40 -37.02 -13.39
CA ASN A 18 4.19 -37.80 -13.16
C ASN A 18 4.46 -39.31 -13.26
N LYS A 19 5.23 -39.74 -14.26
CA LYS A 19 5.65 -41.14 -14.41
C LYS A 19 6.47 -41.62 -13.22
N LEU A 20 7.42 -40.81 -12.74
CA LEU A 20 8.29 -41.15 -11.61
C LEU A 20 7.53 -41.28 -10.29
N ILE A 21 6.56 -40.39 -10.04
CA ILE A 21 5.72 -40.48 -8.83
C ILE A 21 4.82 -41.70 -8.89
N HIS A 22 4.15 -41.95 -10.02
CA HIS A 22 3.23 -43.09 -10.14
C HIS A 22 3.94 -44.43 -9.99
N ASN A 23 5.18 -44.53 -10.46
CA ASN A 23 5.99 -45.75 -10.35
C ASN A 23 6.73 -45.87 -9.00
N ASN A 24 6.51 -44.95 -8.05
CA ASN A 24 7.29 -44.83 -6.81
C ASN A 24 8.82 -44.79 -7.03
N GLY A 25 9.26 -44.30 -8.19
CA GLY A 25 10.68 -44.26 -8.58
C GLY A 25 11.48 -43.20 -7.82
N VAL A 26 10.80 -42.26 -7.15
CA VAL A 26 11.41 -41.18 -6.36
C VAL A 26 10.76 -41.13 -4.98
N ASN A 27 11.57 -40.91 -3.95
CA ASN A 27 11.07 -40.70 -2.59
C ASN A 27 10.16 -39.46 -2.53
N SER A 28 8.92 -39.62 -2.05
CA SER A 28 7.91 -38.56 -1.97
C SER A 28 8.39 -37.36 -1.14
N LEU A 29 9.13 -37.60 -0.07
CA LEU A 29 9.73 -36.55 0.77
C LEU A 29 10.73 -35.71 -0.02
N PHE A 30 11.58 -36.34 -0.83
CA PHE A 30 12.54 -35.62 -1.65
C PHE A 30 11.86 -34.75 -2.72
N ALA A 31 10.81 -35.27 -3.35
CA ALA A 31 10.00 -34.51 -4.31
C ALA A 31 9.30 -33.30 -3.64
N THR A 32 8.74 -33.49 -2.44
CA THR A 32 8.11 -32.39 -1.67
C THR A 32 9.12 -31.29 -1.32
N LEU A 33 10.34 -31.65 -0.89
CA LEU A 33 11.42 -30.70 -0.60
C LEU A 33 11.82 -29.90 -1.84
N CYS A 34 11.95 -30.57 -3.00
CA CYS A 34 12.23 -29.89 -4.26
C CYS A 34 11.13 -28.88 -4.63
N ALA A 35 9.87 -29.28 -4.50
CA ALA A 35 8.72 -28.41 -4.77
C ALA A 35 8.68 -27.22 -3.79
N PHE A 36 8.94 -27.45 -2.52
CA PHE A 36 9.02 -26.40 -1.49
C PHE A 36 10.12 -25.38 -1.80
N LEU A 37 11.33 -25.83 -2.20
CA LEU A 37 12.44 -24.93 -2.53
C LEU A 37 12.11 -24.02 -3.73
N VAL A 38 11.46 -24.56 -4.77
CA VAL A 38 11.00 -23.76 -5.90
C VAL A 38 9.92 -22.77 -5.46
N PHE A 39 9.00 -23.22 -4.62
CA PHE A 39 7.96 -22.36 -4.05
C PHE A 39 8.54 -21.25 -3.17
N ALA A 40 9.59 -21.50 -2.38
CA ALA A 40 10.26 -20.48 -1.58
C ALA A 40 10.81 -19.33 -2.43
N GLY A 41 11.29 -19.61 -3.64
CA GLY A 41 11.65 -18.58 -4.62
C GLY A 41 10.46 -17.72 -5.04
N ALA A 42 9.29 -18.34 -5.23
CA ALA A 42 8.06 -17.62 -5.53
C ALA A 42 7.59 -16.75 -4.34
N ILE A 43 7.69 -17.24 -3.10
CA ILE A 43 7.37 -16.48 -1.88
C ILE A 43 8.16 -15.17 -1.85
N ALA A 44 9.47 -15.23 -2.07
CA ALA A 44 10.34 -14.07 -2.03
C ALA A 44 9.95 -13.00 -3.08
N LYS A 45 9.71 -13.43 -4.32
CA LYS A 45 9.37 -12.51 -5.42
C LYS A 45 7.96 -11.94 -5.31
N SER A 46 7.00 -12.73 -4.84
CA SER A 46 5.60 -12.30 -4.66
C SER A 46 5.31 -11.64 -3.31
N ALA A 47 6.35 -11.31 -2.53
CA ALA A 47 6.28 -10.67 -1.22
C ALA A 47 5.30 -11.36 -0.25
N GLN A 48 5.33 -12.69 -0.25
CA GLN A 48 4.50 -13.49 0.63
C GLN A 48 5.17 -13.65 2.00
N PHE A 49 4.41 -14.05 3.00
CA PHE A 49 4.89 -14.36 4.32
C PHE A 49 5.81 -15.59 4.23
N PRO A 50 7.00 -15.56 4.83
CA PRO A 50 7.55 -14.51 5.70
C PRO A 50 8.32 -13.38 4.98
N LEU A 51 8.70 -13.55 3.72
CA LEU A 51 9.61 -12.68 2.96
C LEU A 51 8.91 -11.46 2.31
N HIS A 52 8.16 -10.68 3.11
CA HIS A 52 7.36 -9.55 2.65
C HIS A 52 7.97 -8.16 2.95
N VAL A 53 8.99 -8.11 3.82
CA VAL A 53 9.54 -6.85 4.39
C VAL A 53 10.11 -5.90 3.34
N TRP A 54 10.63 -6.42 2.23
CA TRP A 54 11.24 -5.60 1.19
C TRP A 54 10.23 -4.75 0.38
N LEU A 55 8.95 -5.15 0.38
CA LEU A 55 7.94 -4.57 -0.52
C LEU A 55 7.57 -3.12 -0.16
N PRO A 56 7.35 -2.76 1.12
CA PRO A 56 7.13 -1.38 1.52
C PRO A 56 8.38 -0.50 1.35
N ASP A 57 9.57 -1.06 1.56
CA ASP A 57 10.84 -0.34 1.41
C ASP A 57 11.13 -0.01 -0.06
N ALA A 58 10.68 -0.86 -0.99
CA ALA A 58 10.73 -0.56 -2.43
C ALA A 58 9.96 0.72 -2.81
N MET A 59 9.08 1.23 -1.94
CA MET A 59 8.36 2.49 -2.15
C MET A 59 9.20 3.74 -1.92
N GLU A 60 10.46 3.61 -1.50
CA GLU A 60 11.41 4.72 -1.57
C GLU A 60 11.74 5.09 -3.02
N GLY A 61 11.59 4.14 -3.94
CA GLY A 61 11.77 4.37 -5.37
C GLY A 61 10.78 5.38 -5.98
N PRO A 62 11.09 5.87 -7.19
CA PRO A 62 10.23 6.80 -7.90
C PRO A 62 8.90 6.15 -8.28
N THR A 63 7.84 6.96 -8.32
CA THR A 63 6.46 6.49 -8.48
C THR A 63 6.20 5.71 -9.77
N PRO A 64 6.78 6.02 -10.94
CA PRO A 64 6.57 5.21 -12.14
C PRO A 64 7.18 3.80 -12.01
N ILE A 65 8.31 3.67 -11.31
CA ILE A 65 8.94 2.37 -11.07
C ILE A 65 8.07 1.54 -10.12
N SER A 66 7.51 2.17 -9.07
CA SER A 66 6.57 1.46 -8.19
C SER A 66 5.36 0.91 -8.95
N ALA A 67 4.79 1.67 -9.89
CA ALA A 67 3.70 1.19 -10.74
C ALA A 67 4.10 -0.05 -11.55
N LEU A 68 5.29 -0.04 -12.16
CA LEU A 68 5.81 -1.14 -12.96
C LEU A 68 6.08 -2.40 -12.11
N ILE A 69 6.73 -2.25 -10.96
CA ILE A 69 7.09 -3.35 -10.06
C ILE A 69 5.83 -4.07 -9.55
N HIS A 70 4.80 -3.30 -9.16
CA HIS A 70 3.59 -3.85 -8.56
C HIS A 70 2.53 -4.30 -9.55
N ALA A 71 2.50 -3.74 -10.76
CA ALA A 71 1.54 -4.14 -11.78
C ALA A 71 2.07 -5.25 -12.68
N ALA A 72 3.33 -5.17 -13.12
CA ALA A 72 3.80 -5.95 -14.27
C ALA A 72 4.88 -6.98 -13.96
N THR A 73 5.91 -6.64 -13.18
CA THR A 73 7.16 -7.43 -13.19
C THR A 73 7.37 -8.25 -11.92
N MET A 74 7.86 -7.61 -10.86
CA MET A 74 8.55 -8.30 -9.77
C MET A 74 7.62 -9.25 -9.02
N VAL A 75 6.41 -8.76 -8.75
CA VAL A 75 5.48 -9.46 -7.89
C VAL A 75 4.60 -10.45 -8.66
N ALA A 76 4.30 -10.12 -9.92
CA ALA A 76 3.62 -11.03 -10.85
C ALA A 76 4.48 -12.23 -11.24
N ALA A 77 5.80 -12.08 -11.34
CA ALA A 77 6.72 -13.16 -11.70
C ALA A 77 6.68 -14.35 -10.73
N GLY A 78 6.56 -14.08 -9.41
CA GLY A 78 6.43 -15.14 -8.41
C GLY A 78 5.16 -15.96 -8.59
N ILE A 79 4.03 -15.28 -8.77
CA ILE A 79 2.73 -15.92 -9.02
C ILE A 79 2.75 -16.70 -10.34
N PHE A 80 3.29 -16.10 -11.39
CA PHE A 80 3.37 -16.72 -12.70
C PHE A 80 4.19 -18.01 -12.68
N LEU A 81 5.28 -18.03 -11.92
CA LEU A 81 6.07 -19.25 -11.70
C LEU A 81 5.22 -20.34 -11.05
N VAL A 82 4.44 -20.00 -10.00
CA VAL A 82 3.55 -20.97 -9.33
C VAL A 82 2.47 -21.46 -10.28
N ALA A 83 1.80 -20.55 -10.98
CA ALA A 83 0.77 -20.87 -11.96
C ALA A 83 1.28 -21.82 -13.06
N ARG A 84 2.50 -21.57 -13.56
CA ARG A 84 3.11 -22.41 -14.61
C ARG A 84 3.52 -23.78 -14.08
N LEU A 85 3.93 -23.89 -12.82
CA LEU A 85 4.33 -25.14 -12.17
C LEU A 85 3.19 -25.87 -11.47
N LEU A 86 1.94 -25.39 -11.59
CA LEU A 86 0.76 -26.05 -11.01
C LEU A 86 0.67 -27.55 -11.32
N PRO A 87 0.95 -28.05 -12.55
CA PRO A 87 0.89 -29.48 -12.83
C PRO A 87 1.81 -30.34 -11.93
N ILE A 88 2.91 -29.77 -11.42
CA ILE A 88 3.77 -30.44 -10.43
C ILE A 88 3.13 -30.39 -9.05
N PHE A 89 2.65 -29.21 -8.65
CA PHE A 89 2.11 -28.99 -7.31
C PHE A 89 0.83 -29.78 -7.06
N THR A 90 -0.04 -29.95 -8.06
CA THR A 90 -1.28 -30.73 -7.94
C THR A 90 -1.03 -32.20 -7.59
N VAL A 91 0.13 -32.75 -7.96
CA VAL A 91 0.52 -34.13 -7.62
C VAL A 91 0.99 -34.25 -6.17
N ILE A 92 1.39 -33.13 -5.55
CA ILE A 92 1.91 -33.06 -4.20
C ILE A 92 0.94 -32.25 -3.31
N PRO A 93 -0.10 -32.88 -2.73
CA PRO A 93 -1.16 -32.17 -2.02
C PRO A 93 -0.65 -31.35 -0.84
N TYR A 94 0.42 -31.80 -0.16
CA TYR A 94 1.04 -31.04 0.93
C TYR A 94 1.52 -29.65 0.50
N ILE A 95 2.03 -29.51 -0.72
CA ILE A 95 2.50 -28.21 -1.24
C ILE A 95 1.33 -27.32 -1.63
N MET A 96 0.28 -27.85 -2.24
CA MET A 96 -0.96 -27.09 -2.53
C MET A 96 -1.55 -26.49 -1.24
N ASN A 97 -1.64 -27.30 -0.18
CA ASN A 97 -2.12 -26.84 1.12
C ASN A 97 -1.20 -25.77 1.71
N LEU A 98 0.13 -25.92 1.59
CA LEU A 98 1.10 -24.92 2.04
C LEU A 98 0.97 -23.60 1.26
N ILE A 99 0.75 -23.67 -0.06
CA ILE A 99 0.51 -22.50 -0.92
C ILE A 99 -0.73 -21.75 -0.45
N SER A 100 -1.85 -22.47 -0.25
CA SER A 100 -3.11 -21.87 0.21
C SER A 100 -2.97 -21.25 1.61
N LEU A 101 -2.32 -21.93 2.55
CA LEU A 101 -2.08 -21.45 3.90
C LEU A 101 -1.29 -20.14 3.92
N ILE A 102 -0.20 -20.08 3.13
CA ILE A 102 0.61 -18.86 3.02
C ILE A 102 -0.21 -17.74 2.37
N GLY A 103 -1.01 -18.05 1.34
CA GLY A 103 -1.93 -17.09 0.73
C GLY A 103 -2.93 -16.49 1.72
N VAL A 104 -3.52 -17.29 2.61
CA VAL A 104 -4.45 -16.82 3.67
C VAL A 104 -3.74 -15.91 4.66
N ILE A 105 -2.55 -16.31 5.12
CA ILE A 105 -1.78 -15.54 6.08
C ILE A 105 -1.39 -14.18 5.47
N THR A 106 -0.97 -14.16 4.20
CA THR A 106 -0.53 -12.94 3.53
C THR A 106 -1.66 -11.99 3.20
N LEU A 107 -2.82 -12.50 2.77
CA LEU A 107 -3.96 -11.65 2.48
C LEU A 107 -4.45 -10.93 3.74
N LEU A 108 -4.41 -11.60 4.90
CA LEU A 108 -4.79 -11.02 6.18
C LEU A 108 -3.74 -10.01 6.68
N LEU A 109 -2.47 -10.40 6.72
CA LEU A 109 -1.37 -9.53 7.16
C LEU A 109 -1.24 -8.27 6.29
N GLY A 110 -1.34 -8.42 4.97
CA GLY A 110 -1.28 -7.28 4.06
C GLY A 110 -2.43 -6.29 4.30
N ALA A 111 -3.64 -6.79 4.54
CA ALA A 111 -4.81 -5.94 4.77
C ALA A 111 -4.73 -5.17 6.10
N THR A 112 -4.29 -5.82 7.19
CA THR A 112 -4.15 -5.16 8.49
C THR A 112 -3.03 -4.13 8.51
N LEU A 113 -1.89 -4.40 7.86
CA LEU A 113 -0.78 -3.44 7.73
C LEU A 113 -1.16 -2.25 6.85
N ALA A 114 -1.91 -2.45 5.77
CA ALA A 114 -2.39 -1.37 4.90
C ALA A 114 -3.26 -0.35 5.65
N LEU A 115 -4.02 -0.80 6.65
CA LEU A 115 -4.89 0.05 7.48
C LEU A 115 -4.12 0.97 8.42
N ALA A 116 -3.02 0.50 8.99
CA ALA A 116 -2.21 1.29 9.91
C ALA A 116 -1.37 2.35 9.18
N GLN A 117 -1.15 2.17 7.88
CA GLN A 117 -0.21 3.00 7.14
C GLN A 117 -0.71 4.44 6.92
N ARG A 118 0.22 5.40 7.05
CA ARG A 118 -0.01 6.83 6.80
C ARG A 118 0.51 7.29 5.44
N ASP A 119 1.53 6.61 4.90
CA ASP A 119 2.09 6.93 3.58
C ASP A 119 1.26 6.31 2.46
N ILE A 120 0.93 7.12 1.45
CA ILE A 120 0.07 6.71 0.34
C ILE A 120 0.67 5.52 -0.45
N LYS A 121 1.97 5.57 -0.78
CA LYS A 121 2.66 4.53 -1.55
C LYS A 121 2.79 3.22 -0.76
N ARG A 122 3.17 3.30 0.52
CA ARG A 122 3.32 2.12 1.37
C ARG A 122 1.98 1.42 1.62
N SER A 123 0.88 2.16 1.78
CA SER A 123 -0.44 1.54 1.88
C SER A 123 -0.85 0.86 0.55
N LEU A 124 -0.51 1.45 -0.59
CA LEU A 124 -0.69 0.81 -1.90
C LEU A 124 0.17 -0.45 -2.07
N ALA A 125 1.39 -0.48 -1.51
CA ALA A 125 2.24 -1.67 -1.49
C ALA A 125 1.65 -2.79 -0.62
N TYR A 126 1.23 -2.51 0.62
CA TYR A 126 0.59 -3.53 1.47
C TYR A 126 -0.73 -4.03 0.90
N SER A 127 -1.49 -3.19 0.21
CA SER A 127 -2.66 -3.65 -0.50
C SER A 127 -2.30 -4.54 -1.70
N THR A 128 -1.15 -4.36 -2.38
CA THR A 128 -0.68 -5.36 -3.37
C THR A 128 -0.39 -6.69 -2.69
N MET A 129 0.35 -6.70 -1.58
CA MET A 129 0.63 -7.91 -0.79
C MET A 129 -0.67 -8.66 -0.47
N SER A 130 -1.72 -7.94 -0.05
CA SER A 130 -3.01 -8.57 0.24
C SER A 130 -3.69 -9.19 -0.99
N GLN A 131 -3.66 -8.50 -2.14
CA GLN A 131 -4.27 -8.99 -3.38
C GLN A 131 -3.52 -10.17 -3.98
N LEU A 132 -2.20 -10.18 -3.87
CA LEU A 132 -1.38 -11.31 -4.29
C LEU A 132 -1.59 -12.52 -3.38
N GLY A 133 -1.90 -12.29 -2.10
CA GLY A 133 -2.36 -13.33 -1.19
C GLY A 133 -3.65 -14.00 -1.66
N TYR A 134 -4.64 -13.25 -2.18
CA TYR A 134 -5.82 -13.83 -2.82
C TYR A 134 -5.46 -14.69 -4.03
N ILE A 135 -4.56 -14.21 -4.88
CA ILE A 135 -4.14 -14.96 -6.07
C ILE A 135 -3.40 -16.24 -5.66
N MET A 136 -2.55 -16.16 -4.62
CA MET A 136 -1.83 -17.32 -4.10
C MET A 136 -2.79 -18.34 -3.45
N LEU A 137 -3.79 -17.88 -2.71
CA LEU A 137 -4.86 -18.72 -2.19
C LEU A 137 -5.61 -19.44 -3.33
N ALA A 138 -5.99 -18.72 -4.38
CA ALA A 138 -6.68 -19.29 -5.54
C ALA A 138 -5.84 -20.38 -6.23
N LEU A 139 -4.54 -20.14 -6.42
CA LEU A 139 -3.61 -21.14 -6.95
C LEU A 139 -3.47 -22.35 -6.02
N GLY A 140 -3.44 -22.15 -4.71
CA GLY A 140 -3.35 -23.23 -3.71
C GLY A 140 -4.62 -24.08 -3.60
N ILE A 141 -5.78 -23.52 -3.95
CA ILE A 141 -7.06 -24.25 -4.03
C ILE A 141 -7.18 -25.01 -5.37
N GLY A 142 -6.40 -24.61 -6.40
CA GLY A 142 -6.43 -25.19 -7.73
C GLY A 142 -7.25 -24.37 -8.75
N SER A 143 -7.78 -23.21 -8.36
CA SER A 143 -8.50 -22.29 -9.26
C SER A 143 -7.53 -21.43 -10.07
N TYR A 144 -6.88 -22.06 -11.05
CA TYR A 144 -5.88 -21.36 -11.88
C TYR A 144 -6.48 -20.26 -12.75
N ARG A 145 -7.71 -20.46 -13.24
CA ARG A 145 -8.38 -19.54 -14.16
C ARG A 145 -8.71 -18.23 -13.45
N ALA A 146 -9.33 -18.33 -12.28
CA ALA A 146 -9.66 -17.18 -11.45
C ALA A 146 -8.39 -16.44 -11.00
N ALA A 147 -7.34 -17.18 -10.62
CA ALA A 147 -6.05 -16.60 -10.22
C ALA A 147 -5.40 -15.75 -11.34
N LEU A 148 -5.30 -16.28 -12.56
CA LEU A 148 -4.70 -15.57 -13.69
C LEU A 148 -5.57 -14.39 -14.15
N PHE A 149 -6.89 -14.57 -14.14
CA PHE A 149 -7.81 -13.48 -14.46
C PHE A 149 -7.68 -12.35 -13.43
N HIS A 150 -7.65 -12.67 -12.13
CA HIS A 150 -7.43 -11.68 -11.07
C HIS A 150 -6.09 -10.97 -11.20
N LEU A 151 -5.01 -11.69 -11.55
CA LEU A 151 -3.69 -11.11 -11.75
C LEU A 151 -3.70 -10.01 -12.82
N ILE A 152 -4.39 -10.23 -13.94
CA ILE A 152 -4.50 -9.27 -15.03
C ILE A 152 -5.34 -8.06 -14.59
N THR A 153 -6.52 -8.28 -13.99
CA THR A 153 -7.39 -7.18 -13.54
C THR A 153 -6.73 -6.35 -12.44
N HIS A 154 -6.02 -7.01 -11.54
CA HIS A 154 -5.23 -6.39 -10.49
C HIS A 154 -4.13 -5.50 -11.07
N ALA A 155 -3.38 -5.98 -12.07
CA ALA A 155 -2.32 -5.21 -12.71
C ALA A 155 -2.81 -3.84 -13.23
N TYR A 156 -3.94 -3.82 -13.95
CA TYR A 156 -4.54 -2.57 -14.43
C TYR A 156 -4.98 -1.67 -13.28
N SER A 157 -5.68 -2.21 -12.28
CA SER A 157 -6.13 -1.42 -11.13
C SER A 157 -4.97 -0.81 -10.34
N LYS A 158 -3.87 -1.55 -10.17
CA LYS A 158 -2.67 -1.07 -9.48
C LYS A 158 -1.89 -0.06 -10.27
N ALA A 159 -1.73 -0.26 -11.58
CA ALA A 159 -1.09 0.74 -12.43
C ALA A 159 -1.82 2.10 -12.31
N LEU A 160 -3.16 2.09 -12.37
CA LEU A 160 -3.98 3.30 -12.17
C LEU A 160 -3.76 3.94 -10.79
N LEU A 161 -3.76 3.14 -9.71
CA LEU A 161 -3.60 3.64 -8.36
C LEU A 161 -2.19 4.20 -8.08
N PHE A 162 -1.14 3.52 -8.55
CA PHE A 162 0.23 3.99 -8.35
C PHE A 162 0.54 5.24 -9.17
N LEU A 163 0.14 5.29 -10.44
CA LEU A 163 0.29 6.49 -11.27
C LEU A 163 -0.56 7.65 -10.74
N GLY A 164 -1.79 7.37 -10.30
CA GLY A 164 -2.64 8.34 -9.61
C GLY A 164 -1.98 8.88 -8.34
N SER A 165 -1.42 8.01 -7.50
CA SER A 165 -0.68 8.43 -6.30
C SER A 165 0.54 9.29 -6.65
N GLY A 166 1.23 9.00 -7.74
CA GLY A 166 2.36 9.80 -8.22
C GLY A 166 1.94 11.22 -8.61
N SER A 167 0.82 11.36 -9.32
CA SER A 167 0.26 12.68 -9.64
C SER A 167 -0.15 13.49 -8.40
N ILE A 168 -0.69 12.81 -7.38
CA ILE A 168 -1.05 13.44 -6.09
C ILE A 168 0.20 13.92 -5.36
N ILE A 169 1.23 13.08 -5.25
CA ILE A 169 2.49 13.43 -4.60
C ILE A 169 3.14 14.63 -5.31
N HIS A 170 3.17 14.60 -6.64
CA HIS A 170 3.73 15.70 -7.43
C HIS A 170 2.95 17.02 -7.22
N SER A 171 1.61 16.95 -7.10
CA SER A 171 0.80 18.14 -6.78
C SER A 171 1.02 18.68 -5.37
N MET A 172 1.48 17.84 -4.43
CA MET A 172 1.73 18.20 -3.03
C MET A 172 3.15 18.74 -2.79
N GLU A 173 4.12 18.37 -3.65
CA GLU A 173 5.53 18.80 -3.54
C GLU A 173 5.71 20.33 -3.47
N PRO A 174 5.05 21.16 -4.30
CA PRO A 174 5.19 22.62 -4.22
C PRO A 174 4.67 23.23 -2.92
N ILE A 175 3.75 22.55 -2.23
CA ILE A 175 3.06 23.07 -1.04
C ILE A 175 3.77 22.63 0.24
N LEU A 176 4.21 21.37 0.30
CA LEU A 176 4.77 20.72 1.49
C LEU A 176 6.30 20.57 1.45
N GLY A 177 6.91 20.80 0.29
CA GLY A 177 8.32 20.58 0.02
C GLY A 177 8.66 19.13 -0.32
N TYR A 178 9.87 18.94 -0.86
CA TYR A 178 10.38 17.63 -1.26
C TYR A 178 10.90 16.84 -0.04
N SER A 179 9.99 16.15 0.63
CA SER A 179 10.34 15.16 1.66
C SER A 179 9.28 14.07 1.73
N PRO A 180 9.66 12.77 1.70
CA PRO A 180 8.70 11.67 1.64
C PRO A 180 7.73 11.68 2.82
N ASP A 181 8.22 11.97 4.03
CA ASP A 181 7.43 12.03 5.27
C ASP A 181 6.35 13.12 5.27
N LYS A 182 6.45 14.11 4.37
CA LYS A 182 5.46 15.18 4.22
C LYS A 182 4.60 14.96 2.98
N SER A 183 5.20 14.90 1.79
CA SER A 183 4.46 14.89 0.52
C SER A 183 3.68 13.59 0.29
N GLN A 184 4.04 12.48 0.94
CA GLN A 184 3.39 11.18 0.79
C GLN A 184 2.44 10.86 1.95
N ASN A 185 2.45 11.66 3.02
CA ASN A 185 1.68 11.42 4.23
C ASN A 185 0.23 11.87 4.05
N MET A 186 -0.70 10.92 4.07
CA MET A 186 -2.12 11.18 3.89
C MET A 186 -2.73 12.07 4.97
N ALA A 187 -2.13 12.14 6.17
CA ALA A 187 -2.64 13.01 7.23
C ALA A 187 -2.49 14.51 6.92
N LEU A 188 -1.59 14.87 5.99
CA LEU A 188 -1.39 16.24 5.51
C LEU A 188 -2.15 16.52 4.20
N MET A 189 -2.67 15.46 3.57
CA MET A 189 -3.50 15.56 2.38
C MET A 189 -4.95 15.93 2.73
N GLY A 190 -5.80 16.02 1.72
CA GLY A 190 -7.22 16.35 1.87
C GLY A 190 -7.64 17.50 0.96
N GLY A 191 -8.90 17.50 0.55
CA GLY A 191 -9.49 18.57 -0.26
C GLY A 191 -8.96 18.68 -1.70
N LEU A 192 -8.22 17.69 -2.19
CA LEU A 192 -7.63 17.67 -3.54
C LEU A 192 -8.66 17.55 -4.67
N ARG A 193 -9.92 17.22 -4.35
CA ARG A 193 -11.01 17.03 -5.32
C ARG A 193 -11.17 18.17 -6.34
N LYS A 194 -10.95 19.43 -5.93
CA LYS A 194 -11.13 20.60 -6.82
C LYS A 194 -9.91 20.87 -7.70
N TYR A 195 -8.72 20.46 -7.27
CA TYR A 195 -7.45 20.80 -7.91
C TYR A 195 -7.03 19.77 -8.95
N VAL A 196 -7.33 18.49 -8.72
CA VAL A 196 -6.91 17.38 -9.59
C VAL A 196 -8.10 16.47 -9.96
N PRO A 197 -9.08 16.96 -10.74
CA PRO A 197 -10.34 16.23 -11.00
C PRO A 197 -10.15 14.95 -11.81
N ILE A 198 -9.19 14.93 -12.75
CA ILE A 198 -8.92 13.75 -13.59
C ILE A 198 -8.31 12.63 -12.73
N THR A 199 -7.31 12.97 -11.92
CA THR A 199 -6.63 11.99 -11.06
C THR A 199 -7.58 11.45 -10.00
N LYS A 200 -8.51 12.28 -9.50
CA LYS A 200 -9.58 11.83 -8.63
C LYS A 200 -10.43 10.74 -9.27
N MET A 201 -10.89 10.94 -10.51
CA MET A 201 -11.78 9.97 -11.16
C MET A 201 -11.03 8.66 -11.50
N THR A 202 -9.79 8.76 -11.99
CA THR A 202 -9.00 7.56 -12.30
C THR A 202 -8.61 6.78 -11.04
N PHE A 203 -8.23 7.48 -9.96
CA PHE A 203 -7.95 6.86 -8.68
C PHE A 203 -9.20 6.23 -8.07
N LEU A 204 -10.36 6.90 -8.15
CA LEU A 204 -11.64 6.34 -7.73
C LEU A 204 -11.96 5.04 -8.48
N LEU A 205 -11.88 5.02 -9.81
CA LEU A 205 -12.11 3.80 -10.61
C LEU A 205 -11.15 2.67 -10.21
N GLY A 206 -9.89 2.99 -9.95
CA GLY A 206 -8.91 2.04 -9.41
C GLY A 206 -9.33 1.49 -8.04
N THR A 207 -9.80 2.36 -7.13
CA THR A 207 -10.26 1.93 -5.80
C THR A 207 -11.51 1.05 -5.90
N LEU A 208 -12.51 1.43 -6.69
CA LEU A 208 -13.76 0.68 -6.86
C LEU A 208 -13.48 -0.69 -7.48
N SER A 209 -12.55 -0.76 -8.44
CA SER A 209 -12.12 -2.02 -9.04
C SER A 209 -11.53 -2.92 -7.96
N LEU A 210 -10.56 -2.43 -7.20
CA LEU A 210 -9.85 -3.23 -6.20
C LEU A 210 -10.74 -3.67 -5.02
N CYS A 211 -11.77 -2.88 -4.69
CA CYS A 211 -12.80 -3.25 -3.72
C CYS A 211 -13.68 -4.41 -4.20
N GLY A 212 -13.78 -4.62 -5.53
CA GLY A 212 -14.65 -5.61 -6.14
C GLY A 212 -16.10 -5.12 -6.19
N ILE A 213 -16.35 -3.90 -6.66
CA ILE A 213 -17.72 -3.39 -6.83
C ILE A 213 -18.22 -3.73 -8.25
N PRO A 214 -19.42 -4.33 -8.40
CA PRO A 214 -20.06 -4.50 -9.71
C PRO A 214 -20.26 -3.12 -10.36
N PRO A 215 -19.86 -2.86 -11.62
CA PRO A 215 -19.62 -3.80 -12.74
C PRO A 215 -18.14 -4.05 -13.11
N LEU A 216 -17.18 -3.72 -12.23
CA LEU A 216 -15.74 -3.71 -12.59
C LEU A 216 -15.13 -5.13 -12.64
N ALA A 217 -14.07 -5.31 -13.44
CA ALA A 217 -13.51 -6.64 -13.73
C ALA A 217 -12.97 -7.39 -12.49
N CYS A 218 -12.41 -6.67 -11.52
CA CYS A 218 -11.93 -7.25 -10.28
C CYS A 218 -13.04 -7.84 -9.38
N PHE A 219 -14.31 -7.45 -9.58
CA PHE A 219 -15.44 -8.09 -8.87
C PHE A 219 -15.55 -9.56 -9.29
N TRP A 220 -15.65 -9.82 -10.59
CA TRP A 220 -15.82 -11.16 -11.15
C TRP A 220 -14.68 -12.10 -10.76
N SER A 221 -13.44 -11.62 -10.80
CA SER A 221 -12.29 -12.44 -10.42
C SER A 221 -12.23 -12.71 -8.92
N LYS A 222 -12.56 -11.73 -8.08
CA LYS A 222 -12.53 -11.91 -6.62
C LYS A 222 -13.69 -12.76 -6.12
N ASP A 223 -14.87 -12.63 -6.72
CA ASP A 223 -16.05 -13.43 -6.39
C ASP A 223 -15.83 -14.91 -6.73
N GLU A 224 -15.24 -15.21 -7.89
CA GLU A 224 -14.88 -16.59 -8.28
C GLU A 224 -13.88 -17.21 -7.28
N ILE A 225 -12.84 -16.47 -6.88
CA ILE A 225 -11.86 -16.92 -5.86
C ILE A 225 -12.55 -17.19 -4.51
N LEU A 226 -13.46 -16.31 -4.09
CA LEU A 226 -14.19 -16.48 -2.83
C LEU A 226 -15.12 -17.69 -2.90
N ASN A 227 -15.84 -17.88 -3.99
CA ASN A 227 -16.72 -19.03 -4.20
C ASN A 227 -15.93 -20.34 -4.16
N ASP A 228 -14.80 -20.43 -4.88
CA ASP A 228 -13.93 -21.61 -4.87
C ASP A 228 -13.33 -21.87 -3.47
N SER A 229 -13.06 -20.81 -2.71
CA SER A 229 -12.59 -20.95 -1.33
C SER A 229 -13.63 -21.57 -0.41
N TRP A 230 -14.93 -21.29 -0.61
CA TRP A 230 -16.01 -21.91 0.15
C TRP A 230 -16.09 -23.42 -0.09
N PHE A 231 -15.86 -23.86 -1.32
CA PHE A 231 -15.82 -25.30 -1.65
C PHE A 231 -14.60 -26.01 -1.07
N TYR A 232 -13.46 -25.31 -0.97
CA TYR A 232 -12.23 -25.90 -0.43
C TYR A 232 -12.23 -25.99 1.09
N SER A 233 -12.42 -24.87 1.79
CA SER A 233 -12.61 -24.89 3.25
C SER A 233 -13.35 -23.65 3.74
N PRO A 234 -14.35 -23.81 4.64
CA PRO A 234 -15.13 -22.67 5.13
C PRO A 234 -14.28 -21.69 5.94
N ILE A 235 -13.23 -22.16 6.61
CA ILE A 235 -12.33 -21.31 7.40
C ILE A 235 -11.57 -20.34 6.50
N PHE A 236 -11.01 -20.83 5.39
CA PHE A 236 -10.29 -19.96 4.44
C PHE A 236 -11.24 -18.97 3.78
N ALA A 237 -12.46 -19.41 3.45
CA ALA A 237 -13.47 -18.53 2.90
C ALA A 237 -13.91 -17.42 3.86
N ILE A 238 -14.10 -17.73 5.16
CA ILE A 238 -14.42 -16.71 6.18
C ILE A 238 -13.30 -15.67 6.29
N ILE A 239 -12.04 -16.10 6.29
CA ILE A 239 -10.89 -15.18 6.35
C ILE A 239 -10.81 -14.34 5.07
N ALA A 240 -10.98 -14.96 3.90
CA ALA A 240 -10.92 -14.31 2.59
C ALA A 240 -12.09 -13.30 2.39
N THR A 241 -13.28 -13.61 2.88
CA THR A 241 -14.44 -12.69 2.86
C THR A 241 -14.26 -11.54 3.84
N PHE A 242 -13.80 -11.82 5.07
CA PHE A 242 -13.50 -10.78 6.07
C PHE A 242 -12.47 -9.79 5.54
N THR A 243 -11.39 -10.29 4.94
CA THR A 243 -10.36 -9.47 4.33
C THR A 243 -10.86 -8.71 3.11
N ALA A 244 -11.88 -9.19 2.40
CA ALA A 244 -12.48 -8.44 1.30
C ALA A 244 -13.15 -7.16 1.84
N GLY A 245 -13.83 -7.26 2.98
CA GLY A 245 -14.32 -6.10 3.73
C GLY A 245 -13.19 -5.15 4.15
N LEU A 246 -12.08 -5.68 4.70
CA LEU A 246 -10.91 -4.85 5.04
C LEU A 246 -10.30 -4.16 3.82
N THR A 247 -10.30 -4.82 2.65
CA THR A 247 -9.80 -4.22 1.41
C THR A 247 -10.64 -3.03 0.97
N ALA A 248 -11.97 -3.14 1.07
CA ALA A 248 -12.84 -2.00 0.82
C ALA A 248 -12.54 -0.87 1.82
N PHE A 249 -12.43 -1.20 3.11
CA PHE A 249 -12.20 -0.22 4.15
C PHE A 249 -10.87 0.54 3.97
N TYR A 250 -9.74 -0.14 3.77
CA TYR A 250 -8.47 0.57 3.59
C TYR A 250 -8.45 1.38 2.28
N MET A 251 -9.03 0.88 1.18
CA MET A 251 -9.02 1.61 -0.09
C MET A 251 -9.90 2.85 -0.05
N PHE A 252 -11.08 2.77 0.58
CA PHE A 252 -11.93 3.94 0.77
C PHE A 252 -11.32 4.93 1.77
N ARG A 253 -10.70 4.46 2.86
CA ARG A 253 -9.94 5.32 3.78
C ARG A 253 -8.88 6.13 3.03
N MET A 254 -8.08 5.46 2.19
CA MET A 254 -7.07 6.10 1.35
C MET A 254 -7.68 7.15 0.42
N TYR A 255 -8.79 6.84 -0.24
CA TYR A 255 -9.49 7.76 -1.13
C TYR A 255 -10.04 8.99 -0.41
N LEU A 256 -10.74 8.79 0.70
CA LEU A 256 -11.38 9.87 1.45
C LEU A 256 -10.36 10.81 2.09
N LEU A 257 -9.28 10.26 2.68
CA LEU A 257 -8.21 11.07 3.28
C LEU A 257 -7.42 11.89 2.25
N THR A 258 -7.35 11.43 1.00
CA THR A 258 -6.59 12.13 -0.05
C THR A 258 -7.43 13.21 -0.73
N PHE A 259 -8.66 12.90 -1.13
CA PHE A 259 -9.47 13.79 -1.97
C PHE A 259 -10.51 14.62 -1.24
N ASP A 260 -11.11 14.07 -0.19
CA ASP A 260 -12.15 14.75 0.58
C ASP A 260 -11.54 15.39 1.85
N GLY A 261 -12.33 16.15 2.59
CA GLY A 261 -11.85 16.91 3.75
C GLY A 261 -11.17 18.23 3.39
N TYR A 262 -10.37 18.74 4.34
CA TYR A 262 -9.65 20.00 4.21
C TYR A 262 -8.15 19.73 4.09
N LEU A 263 -7.42 20.63 3.43
CA LEU A 263 -5.98 20.51 3.26
C LEU A 263 -5.27 20.91 4.57
N HIS A 264 -4.61 19.94 5.23
CA HIS A 264 -4.02 20.11 6.57
C HIS A 264 -2.55 20.57 6.54
N VAL A 265 -2.24 21.65 5.83
CA VAL A 265 -0.85 22.16 5.70
C VAL A 265 -0.42 23.05 6.86
N HIS A 266 -1.34 23.78 7.49
CA HIS A 266 -1.00 24.85 8.44
C HIS A 266 -0.73 24.40 9.90
N PHE A 267 -0.88 23.13 10.26
CA PHE A 267 -0.78 22.71 11.66
C PHE A 267 0.64 22.47 12.19
N LYS A 268 1.69 22.49 11.36
CA LYS A 268 3.08 22.33 11.84
C LYS A 268 3.77 23.63 12.24
N ASN A 269 3.31 24.79 11.74
CA ASN A 269 3.91 26.09 12.07
C ASN A 269 3.20 26.84 13.20
N TYR A 270 2.10 26.28 13.74
CA TYR A 270 1.57 26.67 15.04
C TYR A 270 2.08 25.71 16.11
N SER A 271 3.41 25.62 16.27
CA SER A 271 3.96 25.39 17.60
C SER A 271 3.65 26.65 18.41
N GLY A 272 2.44 26.69 18.95
CA GLY A 272 2.09 27.56 20.06
C GLY A 272 2.94 27.14 21.25
N ILE A 273 4.23 27.49 21.22
CA ILE A 273 5.01 27.76 22.43
C ILE A 273 4.40 29.03 22.99
N LYS A 274 3.18 28.93 23.53
CA LYS A 274 2.87 29.65 24.74
C LYS A 274 3.76 28.99 25.76
N ASN A 275 4.81 29.69 26.17
CA ASN A 275 5.49 29.45 27.44
C ASN A 275 4.43 29.60 28.55
N SER A 276 3.57 28.61 28.73
CA SER A 276 2.87 28.40 29.98
C SER A 276 3.87 27.69 30.88
N SER A 277 4.72 28.50 31.51
CA SER A 277 5.46 28.13 32.71
C SER A 277 4.45 27.65 33.76
N LEU A 278 4.19 26.35 33.78
CA LEU A 278 3.39 25.71 34.81
C LEU A 278 4.26 24.66 35.50
N TYR A 279 4.82 25.12 36.61
CA TYR A 279 5.11 24.37 37.83
C TYR A 279 5.84 23.04 37.65
N SER A 280 7.17 23.08 37.80
CA SER A 280 7.91 21.97 38.37
C SER A 280 7.49 21.84 39.84
N ILE A 281 6.55 20.93 40.14
CA ILE A 281 6.42 20.38 41.48
C ILE A 281 7.72 19.63 41.78
N SER A 282 8.55 20.21 42.64
CA SER A 282 9.69 19.50 43.22
C SER A 282 9.13 18.52 44.25
N LEU A 283 9.30 17.23 43.97
CA LEU A 283 8.76 16.14 44.78
C LEU A 283 9.60 15.87 46.05
N TRP A 284 10.58 16.71 46.36
CA TRP A 284 11.45 16.54 47.53
C TRP A 284 12.08 17.86 47.99
N GLY A 285 11.76 18.25 49.24
CA GLY A 285 12.64 18.97 50.18
C GLY A 285 13.13 20.38 49.85
N LYS A 286 12.55 21.37 50.56
CA LYS A 286 13.06 22.70 50.96
C LYS A 286 14.32 23.26 50.25
N GLU A 287 14.18 24.47 49.70
CA GLU A 287 14.86 25.66 50.24
C GLU A 287 14.23 26.94 49.67
N ALA A 288 14.05 27.93 50.55
CA ALA A 288 13.54 29.25 50.21
C ALA A 288 14.67 30.14 49.67
N GLN A 289 14.40 30.93 48.63
CA GLN A 289 15.14 32.16 48.37
C GLN A 289 14.21 33.30 47.93
N ASN A 290 14.52 34.46 48.47
CA ASN A 290 13.75 35.69 48.60
C ASN A 290 13.77 36.62 47.37
N LEU A 291 12.74 37.49 47.30
CA LEU A 291 12.67 38.80 46.63
C LEU A 291 12.87 38.84 45.09
N ILE A 292 12.01 39.48 44.29
CA ILE A 292 11.86 40.94 44.18
C ILE A 292 10.46 41.29 43.63
N THR A 293 9.76 42.17 44.35
CA THR A 293 8.62 42.98 43.90
C THR A 293 9.06 44.02 42.85
N LYS A 294 8.38 44.13 41.70
CA LYS A 294 8.02 45.44 41.11
C LYS A 294 7.15 45.35 39.83
N LYS A 295 6.09 46.18 39.86
CA LYS A 295 5.37 46.80 38.75
C LYS A 295 4.37 45.95 37.95
N LEU A 296 3.24 45.70 38.61
CA LEU A 296 1.92 45.78 38.00
C LEU A 296 1.68 47.26 37.60
N LEU A 297 1.75 47.57 36.30
CA LEU A 297 1.23 48.83 35.77
C LEU A 297 0.06 48.50 34.86
N LEU A 298 -1.14 48.74 35.40
CA LEU A 298 -2.37 48.93 34.66
C LEU A 298 -2.17 49.98 33.56
N ALA A 299 -2.58 49.65 32.34
CA ALA A 299 -2.95 50.63 31.32
C ALA A 299 -4.21 50.15 30.58
N ARG A 300 -5.35 50.55 31.15
CA ARG A 300 -6.52 51.16 30.50
C ARG A 300 -6.83 50.73 29.06
N MET A 301 -7.85 49.90 28.89
CA MET A 301 -8.64 49.82 27.66
C MET A 301 -9.31 51.17 27.39
N ASN A 302 -9.10 51.72 26.20
CA ASN A 302 -10.06 52.62 25.57
C ASN A 302 -10.19 52.18 24.11
N ASN A 303 -11.40 51.71 23.78
CA ASN A 303 -11.86 51.60 22.40
C ASN A 303 -11.85 52.98 21.78
N ASN A 304 -11.40 53.08 20.53
CA ASN A 304 -11.91 54.06 19.58
C ASN A 304 -11.62 53.55 18.16
N ASP A 305 -12.65 53.65 17.34
CA ASP A 305 -12.71 53.30 15.94
C ASP A 305 -11.61 53.98 15.12
N ALA A 306 -10.92 53.20 14.28
CA ALA A 306 -10.30 53.68 13.05
C ALA A 306 -9.98 52.48 12.14
N SER A 307 -10.78 52.32 11.10
CA SER A 307 -10.44 51.63 9.86
C SER A 307 -9.09 52.11 9.34
N ILE A 308 -8.08 51.23 9.23
CA ILE A 308 -6.84 51.55 8.52
C ILE A 308 -6.46 50.40 7.58
N SER A 309 -6.73 50.68 6.32
CA SER A 309 -6.22 50.06 5.11
C SER A 309 -4.69 49.92 5.12
N PHE A 310 -4.21 48.69 4.92
CA PHE A 310 -2.79 48.40 4.69
C PHE A 310 -2.38 48.83 3.27
N PHE A 311 -1.83 50.04 3.12
CA PHE A 311 -0.93 50.38 2.02
C PHE A 311 -0.17 51.69 2.29
N SER A 312 1.12 51.61 2.61
CA SER A 312 2.12 52.61 2.18
C SER A 312 3.56 52.10 2.38
N LYS A 313 4.21 51.92 1.23
CA LYS A 313 5.64 51.91 0.86
C LYS A 313 6.72 52.21 1.93
N ASN A 314 7.84 51.48 1.81
CA ASN A 314 9.22 51.98 1.64
C ASN A 314 10.00 50.85 0.92
N ILE A 315 10.25 50.91 -0.39
CA ILE A 315 11.47 51.43 -1.07
C ILE A 315 12.78 50.94 -0.42
N TYR A 316 13.44 49.98 -1.07
CA TYR A 316 14.88 50.04 -1.40
C TYR A 316 15.12 49.33 -2.75
N ASP A 317 15.87 50.03 -3.60
CA ASP A 317 16.19 49.74 -5.00
C ASP A 317 17.12 48.53 -5.20
N GLY A 318 17.03 47.91 -6.39
CA GLY A 318 18.03 46.97 -6.90
C GLY A 318 17.55 46.13 -8.09
N ASN A 319 17.61 46.72 -9.29
CA ASN A 319 17.26 46.16 -10.60
C ASN A 319 17.68 44.69 -10.86
N GLY A 320 16.79 43.93 -11.51
CA GLY A 320 17.11 42.60 -12.05
C GLY A 320 15.97 41.83 -12.73
N ILE A 321 15.24 42.48 -13.66
CA ILE A 321 14.63 41.89 -14.88
C ILE A 321 13.74 40.63 -14.71
N ASN A 322 12.42 40.87 -14.78
CA ASN A 322 11.37 40.10 -15.45
C ASN A 322 11.60 38.61 -15.79
N GLN A 323 10.85 37.73 -15.12
CA GLN A 323 10.17 36.60 -15.78
C GLN A 323 9.02 36.06 -14.91
N MET A 324 7.81 36.60 -15.10
CA MET A 324 6.58 35.84 -14.89
C MET A 324 6.24 35.14 -16.20
N ARG A 325 6.21 33.80 -16.19
CA ARG A 325 5.46 33.01 -17.18
C ARG A 325 4.52 32.08 -16.45
N ASN A 326 3.24 32.38 -16.66
CA ASN A 326 2.05 31.53 -16.66
C ASN A 326 2.30 30.03 -16.36
N LEU A 327 1.78 29.59 -15.22
CA LEU A 327 1.50 28.18 -14.96
C LEU A 327 0.18 27.82 -15.64
N SER A 328 0.28 27.40 -16.89
CA SER A 328 -0.75 26.66 -17.60
C SER A 328 -0.08 25.68 -18.56
N THR A 329 0.21 24.48 -18.05
CA THR A 329 0.19 23.17 -18.74
C THR A 329 0.31 22.10 -17.68
#